data_AF-A0A2A5M4P6-F1
#
_entry.id   AF-A0A2A5M4P6-F1
#
_cell.length_a   1.000
_cell.length_b   1.000
_cell.length_c   1.000
_cell.angle_alpha   90.00
_cell.angle_beta   90.00
_cell.angle_gamma   90.00
#
_symmetry.space_group_name_H-M   'P 1'
#
loop_
_entity.id
_entity.type
_entity.pdbx_description
1 polymer ?
#
loop_
_entity_poly.entity_id
_entity_poly.type
_entity_poly.pdbx_seq_one_letter_code
_entity_poly.pdbx_strand_id
1 'polypeptide(L)' 'VSNLLDRFIHGGVVDMFFWHKWFNFAIFNVADVMINISVALILIQEIFKKRKKDDRMD' A
#
# COMPACT_ATOMS: atom_id res chain seq x y z
N VAL A 1 2.44 7.50 -8.14
CA VAL A 1 2.45 8.29 -9.39
C VAL A 1 1.49 7.73 -10.43
N SER A 2 1.44 6.41 -10.68
CA SER A 2 0.55 5.79 -11.70
C SER A 2 -0.92 6.24 -11.63
N ASN A 3 -1.64 6.01 -10.52
CA ASN A 3 -3.06 6.40 -10.42
C ASN A 3 -3.33 7.89 -10.61
N LEU A 4 -2.33 8.74 -10.36
CA LEU A 4 -2.44 10.17 -10.61
C LEU A 4 -2.34 10.46 -12.10
N LEU A 5 -1.36 9.86 -12.80
CA LEU A 5 -1.22 9.97 -14.25
C LEU A 5 -2.43 9.42 -14.98
N ASP A 6 -2.98 8.28 -14.55
CA ASP A 6 -4.18 7.70 -15.15
C ASP A 6 -5.35 8.68 -15.13
N ARG A 7 -5.55 9.39 -14.02
CA ARG A 7 -6.60 10.41 -13.90
C ARG A 7 -6.39 11.59 -14.86
N PHE A 8 -5.16 11.98 -15.12
CA PHE A 8 -4.86 13.06 -16.06
C PHE A 8 -5.04 12.65 -17.52
N ILE A 9 -4.74 11.40 -17.88
CA ILE A 9 -4.77 10.92 -19.26
C ILE A 9 -6.14 10.32 -19.63
N HIS A 10 -6.72 9.51 -18.74
CA HIS A 10 -7.90 8.69 -19.02
C HIS A 10 -9.17 9.16 -18.28
N GLY A 11 -9.09 10.19 -17.43
CA GLY A 11 -10.22 10.70 -16.63
C GLY A 11 -10.63 9.80 -15.46
N GLY A 12 -9.91 8.69 -15.23
CA GLY A 12 -10.16 7.72 -14.17
C GLY A 12 -8.93 6.85 -13.92
N VAL A 13 -9.00 5.98 -12.91
CA VAL A 13 -7.97 4.97 -12.64
C VAL A 13 -8.35 3.68 -13.33
N VAL A 14 -7.39 3.00 -13.95
CA VAL A 14 -7.62 1.68 -14.55
C VAL A 14 -7.35 0.59 -13.51
N ASP A 15 -8.40 -0.14 -13.16
CA ASP A 15 -8.32 -1.29 -12.27
C ASP A 15 -8.21 -2.59 -13.07
N MET A 16 -7.39 -3.54 -12.59
CA MET A 16 -6.99 -4.73 -13.37
C MET A 16 -7.36 -6.04 -12.69
N PHE A 17 -7.21 -6.12 -11.37
CA PHE A 17 -7.33 -7.37 -10.63
C PHE A 17 -8.67 -7.45 -9.92
N PHE A 18 -9.50 -8.41 -10.33
CA PHE A 18 -10.73 -8.76 -9.65
C PHE A 18 -10.49 -9.97 -8.74
N TRP A 19 -10.51 -9.75 -7.42
CA TRP A 19 -10.37 -10.81 -6.43
C TRP A 19 -11.71 -11.13 -5.79
N HIS A 20 -12.19 -12.35 -6.02
CA HIS A 20 -13.45 -12.85 -5.48
C HIS A 20 -13.30 -14.18 -4.73
N LYS A 21 -12.07 -14.64 -4.45
CA LYS A 21 -11.83 -15.91 -3.77
C LYS A 21 -11.81 -15.69 -2.27
N TRP A 22 -12.59 -16.47 -1.51
CA TRP A 22 -12.81 -16.35 -0.04
C TRP A 22 -13.63 -15.15 0.40
N PHE A 23 -13.44 -13.99 -0.22
CA PHE A 23 -14.22 -12.78 0.01
C PHE A 23 -14.25 -11.93 -1.26
N ASN A 24 -15.24 -11.04 -1.34
CA ASN A 24 -15.32 -10.05 -2.40
C ASN A 24 -14.48 -8.85 -2.00
N PHE A 25 -13.36 -8.66 -2.70
CA PHE A 25 -12.52 -7.49 -2.53
C PHE A 25 -12.84 -6.43 -3.58
N ALA A 26 -12.49 -5.18 -3.30
CA ALA A 26 -12.52 -4.13 -4.31
C ALA A 26 -11.59 -4.52 -5.48
N ILE A 27 -11.96 -4.17 -6.70
CA ILE A 27 -11.06 -4.30 -7.85
C ILE A 27 -9.89 -3.34 -7.62
N PHE A 28 -8.67 -3.78 -7.88
CA PHE A 28 -7.46 -2.99 -7.60
C PHE A 28 -6.44 -3.10 -8.73
N ASN A 29 -5.40 -2.28 -8.65
CA ASN A 29 -4.30 -2.30 -9.59
C ASN A 29 -2.93 -2.42 -8.91
N VAL A 30 -1.86 -2.44 -9.73
CA VAL A 30 -0.49 -2.57 -9.23
C VAL A 30 -0.09 -1.37 -8.36
N ALA A 31 -0.58 -0.17 -8.65
CA ALA A 31 -0.26 1.01 -7.85
C ALA A 31 -0.81 0.89 -6.43
N ASP A 32 -2.01 0.35 -6.26
CA ASP A 32 -2.62 0.12 -4.94
C ASP A 32 -1.80 -0.88 -4.12
N VAL A 33 -1.31 -1.96 -4.75
CA VAL A 33 -0.45 -2.96 -4.11
C VAL A 33 0.86 -2.32 -3.65
N MET A 34 1.52 -1.54 -4.52
CA MET A 34 2.79 -0.91 -4.20
C MET A 34 2.66 0.14 -3.08
N ILE A 35 1.57 0.89 -3.06
CA ILE A 35 1.29 1.85 -1.97
C ILE A 35 1.09 1.11 -0.65
N ASN A 36 0.29 0.02 -0.63
CA ASN A 36 0.09 -0.78 0.57
C ASN A 36 1.41 -1.39 1.10
N ILE A 37 2.24 -1.96 0.22
CA ILE A 37 3.57 -2.46 0.58
C ILE A 37 4.43 -1.34 1.18
N SER A 38 4.46 -0.16 0.55
CA SER A 38 5.26 0.97 1.03
C SER A 38 4.82 1.43 2.43
N VAL A 39 3.51 1.55 2.65
CA VAL A 39 2.96 1.91 3.96
C VAL A 39 3.30 0.84 5.00
N ALA A 40 3.14 -0.45 4.67
CA ALA A 40 3.50 -1.54 5.56
C ALA A 40 4.99 -1.50 5.94
N LEU A 41 5.89 -1.25 4.99
CA LEU A 41 7.33 -1.12 5.25
C LEU A 41 7.65 0.07 6.16
N ILE A 42 7.00 1.22 5.96
CA ILE A 42 7.15 2.41 6.83
C ILE A 42 6.72 2.07 8.26
N LEU A 43 5.56 1.43 8.43
CA LEU A 43 5.05 1.03 9.74
C LEU A 43 5.98 0.02 10.43
N ILE A 44 6.46 -0.99 9.70
CA ILE A 44 7.41 -1.97 10.20
C ILE A 44 8.69 -1.27 10.67
N GLN A 45 9.25 -0.37 9.85
CA GLN A 45 10.46 0.37 10.22
C GLN A 45 10.25 1.21 11.49
N GLU A 46 9.10 1.86 11.63
CA GLU A 46 8.78 2.69 12.79
C GLU A 46 8.64 1.85 14.08
N ILE A 47 8.00 0.68 13.99
CA ILE A 47 7.87 -0.26 15.12
C ILE A 47 9.26 -0.76 15.56
N PHE A 48 10.13 -1.13 14.63
CA PHE A 48 11.49 -1.59 14.95
C PHE A 48 12.37 -0.47 15.53
N LYS A 49 12.23 0.78 15.06
CA LYS A 49 12.91 1.95 15.65
C LYS A 49 12.48 2.19 17.09
N LYS A 50 11.17 2.07 17.38
CA LYS A 50 10.64 2.21 18.74
C LYS A 50 11.20 1.14 19.68
N ARG A 51 11.21 -0.13 19.28
CA ARG A 51 11.79 -1.23 20.09
C ARG A 51 13.26 -0.96 20.44
N LYS A 52 14.09 -0.61 19.46
CA LYS A 52 15.51 -0.27 19.71
C LYS A 52 15.72 0.94 20.63
N LYS A 53 14.73 1.83 20.75
CA LYS A 53 14.81 2.98 21.68
C LYS A 53 14.42 2.54 23.10
N ASP A 54 13.42 1.68 23.21
CA ASP A 54 12.99 1.07 24.47
C ASP A 54 14.14 0.27 25.08
N ASP A 55 14.75 -0.65 24.31
CA ASP A 55 15.91 -1.50 24.66
C ASP A 55 17.21 -0.74 25.04
N ARG A 56 17.21 0.60 24.99
CA ARG A 56 18.35 1.46 25.38
C ARG A 56 18.05 2.34 26.58
N MET A 57 16.85 2.24 27.16
CA MET A 57 16.43 3.01 28.34
C MET A 57 16.38 2.15 29.61
N ASP A 58 16.40 0.83 29.45
CA ASP A 58 16.73 -0.22 30.43
C ASP A 58 18.24 -0.42 30.62
#